data_AF-A0A7Y2AH93-F1
#
_entry.id   AF-A0A7Y2AH93-F1
#
_cell.length_a   1.000
_cell.length_b   1.000
_cell.length_c   1.000
_cell.angle_alpha   90.00
_cell.angle_beta   90.00
_cell.angle_gamma   90.00
#
_symmetry.space_group_name_H-M   'P 1'
#
loop_
_entity.id
_entity.type
_entity.pdbx_description
1 polymer ?
#
loop_
_entity_poly.entity_id
_entity_poly.type
_entity_poly.pdbx_seq_one_letter_code
_entity_poly.pdbx_strand_id
1 'polypeptide(L)'
;DAVMNAAKEHRTLLELNANPARLDLNDLHLAAAKRMGIPIVISTDAHSTDGMDVMRYGIKQARRGGMTRDDVANTRRWDEMKKWIGQ
;
A
#
# COMPACT_ATOMS: atom_id res chain seq x y z
N ASP A 1 0.65 13.97 -9.57
CA ASP A 1 1.69 13.23 -10.30
C ASP A 1 3.12 13.44 -9.79
N ALA A 2 3.58 14.68 -9.51
CA ALA A 2 4.96 14.93 -9.06
C ALA A 2 5.43 14.02 -7.90
N VAL A 3 4.58 13.85 -6.88
CA VAL A 3 4.88 12.97 -5.73
C VAL A 3 4.98 11.50 -6.14
N MET A 4 4.10 11.01 -7.00
CA MET A 4 4.16 9.61 -7.48
C MET A 4 5.37 9.39 -8.39
N ASN A 5 5.75 10.37 -9.21
CA ASN A 5 6.96 10.31 -10.01
C ASN A 5 8.21 10.23 -9.12
N ALA A 6 8.29 11.07 -8.09
CA ALA A 6 9.39 11.00 -7.11
C ALA A 6 9.41 9.66 -6.37
N ALA A 7 8.24 9.15 -5.95
CA ALA A 7 8.15 7.84 -5.31
C ALA A 7 8.66 6.71 -6.22
N LYS A 8 8.32 6.76 -7.52
CA LYS A 8 8.84 5.82 -8.51
C LYS A 8 10.36 5.94 -8.67
N GLU A 9 10.88 7.15 -8.83
CA GLU A 9 12.30 7.43 -9.02
C GLU A 9 13.15 6.94 -7.85
N HIS A 10 12.66 7.14 -6.62
CA HIS A 10 13.37 6.77 -5.40
C HIS A 10 13.04 5.37 -4.88
N ARG A 11 12.24 4.58 -5.63
CA ARG A 11 11.79 3.24 -5.22
C ARG A 11 11.11 3.26 -3.85
N THR A 12 10.22 4.23 -3.64
CA THR A 12 9.44 4.42 -2.43
C THR A 12 8.09 3.72 -2.54
N LEU A 13 7.70 3.00 -1.49
CA LEU A 13 6.37 2.40 -1.36
C LEU A 13 5.34 3.45 -0.94
N LEU A 14 4.11 3.35 -1.45
CA LEU A 14 3.01 4.22 -1.03
C LEU A 14 2.10 3.53 -0.01
N GLU A 15 1.67 4.24 1.02
CA GLU A 15 0.75 3.69 2.03
C GLU A 15 -0.70 3.65 1.53
N LEU A 16 -1.35 2.51 1.77
CA LEU A 16 -2.79 2.37 1.83
C LEU A 16 -3.21 2.11 3.29
N ASN A 17 -3.69 3.16 3.93
CA ASN A 17 -4.24 3.11 5.27
C ASN A 17 -5.63 2.49 5.25
N ALA A 18 -5.81 1.42 6.02
CA ALA A 18 -7.01 0.63 6.13
C ALA A 18 -7.97 1.14 7.22
N ASN A 19 -7.58 2.13 8.02
CA ASN A 19 -8.45 2.74 9.02
C ASN A 19 -9.65 3.39 8.32
N PRO A 20 -10.91 3.00 8.62
CA PRO A 20 -12.09 3.52 7.95
C PRO A 20 -12.26 5.04 8.01
N ALA A 21 -11.72 5.69 9.05
CA ALA A 21 -11.77 7.14 9.19
C ALA A 21 -10.84 7.86 8.20
N ARG A 22 -9.83 7.16 7.67
CA ARG A 22 -8.87 7.68 6.66
C ARG A 22 -9.11 7.08 5.28
N LEU A 23 -9.00 5.76 5.18
CA LEU A 23 -9.11 4.94 3.98
C LEU A 23 -8.42 5.54 2.74
N ASP A 24 -7.16 5.94 2.93
CA ASP A 24 -6.32 6.64 1.96
C ASP A 24 -5.06 5.82 1.71
N LEU A 25 -4.63 5.51 0.49
CA LEU A 25 -5.04 6.05 -0.81
C LEU A 25 -6.44 5.60 -1.31
N ASN A 26 -7.14 6.51 -1.98
CA ASN A 26 -8.38 6.20 -2.69
C ASN A 26 -8.13 5.30 -3.92
N ASP A 27 -9.20 4.73 -4.48
CA ASP A 27 -9.15 3.79 -5.61
C ASP A 27 -8.53 4.40 -6.89
N LEU A 28 -8.79 5.67 -7.20
CA LEU A 28 -8.19 6.38 -8.34
C LEU A 28 -6.66 6.50 -8.20
N HIS A 29 -6.18 6.86 -7.01
CA HIS A 29 -4.75 6.96 -6.74
C HIS A 29 -4.06 5.60 -6.71
N LEU A 30 -4.73 4.57 -6.20
CA LEU A 30 -4.24 3.20 -6.28
C LEU A 30 -4.08 2.78 -7.74
N ALA A 31 -5.12 2.98 -8.57
CA ALA A 31 -5.05 2.67 -9.99
C ALA A 31 -3.91 3.43 -10.71
N ALA A 32 -3.66 4.69 -10.33
CA ALA A 32 -2.52 5.45 -10.83
C ALA A 32 -1.18 4.86 -10.39
N ALA A 33 -1.01 4.54 -9.12
CA ALA A 33 0.20 3.89 -8.58
C ALA A 33 0.52 2.59 -9.34
N LYS A 34 -0.49 1.75 -9.59
CA LYS A 34 -0.32 0.52 -10.39
C LYS A 34 0.09 0.80 -11.83
N ARG A 35 -0.56 1.75 -12.53
CA ARG A 35 -0.14 2.14 -13.90
C ARG A 35 1.31 2.61 -13.94
N MET A 36 1.78 3.23 -12.86
CA MET A 36 3.16 3.72 -12.75
C MET A 36 4.15 2.64 -12.28
N GLY A 37 3.68 1.48 -11.82
CA GLY A 37 4.49 0.40 -11.28
C GLY A 37 4.99 0.66 -9.86
N ILE A 38 4.29 1.50 -9.09
CA ILE A 38 4.65 1.85 -7.72
C ILE A 38 3.93 0.87 -6.78
N PRO A 39 4.65 0.03 -6.01
CA PRO A 39 4.02 -0.90 -5.09
C PRO A 39 3.43 -0.17 -3.88
N ILE A 40 2.37 -0.75 -3.32
CA ILE A 40 1.69 -0.20 -2.14
C ILE A 40 1.93 -1.06 -0.91
N VAL A 41 1.90 -0.45 0.27
CA VAL A 41 1.89 -1.11 1.57
C VAL A 41 0.57 -0.84 2.28
N ILE A 42 -0.12 -1.89 2.70
CA ILE A 42 -1.37 -1.78 3.46
C ILE A 42 -1.03 -1.72 4.96
N SER A 43 -1.56 -0.72 5.65
CA SER A 43 -1.35 -0.44 7.07
C SER A 43 -2.68 -0.22 7.76
N THR A 44 -2.82 -0.56 9.05
CA THR A 44 -4.06 -0.32 9.81
C THR A 44 -4.01 0.91 10.69
N ASP A 45 -2.82 1.53 10.88
CA ASP A 45 -2.63 2.63 11.82
C ASP A 45 -3.09 2.29 13.25
N ALA A 46 -2.87 1.03 13.63
CA ALA A 46 -3.39 0.47 14.87
C ALA A 46 -2.63 1.02 16.09
N HIS A 47 -3.37 1.58 17.05
CA HIS A 47 -2.88 2.04 18.35
C HIS A 47 -3.27 1.09 19.49
N SER A 48 -3.94 -0.01 19.15
CA SER A 48 -4.28 -1.16 20.01
C SER A 48 -4.32 -2.42 19.16
N THR A 49 -4.33 -3.60 19.77
CA THR A 49 -4.41 -4.89 19.06
C THR A 49 -5.68 -5.00 18.21
N ASP A 50 -6.81 -4.51 18.74
CA ASP A 50 -8.10 -4.54 18.06
C ASP A 50 -8.10 -3.69 16.78
N GLY A 51 -7.24 -2.66 16.74
CA GLY A 51 -7.03 -1.84 15.55
C GLY A 51 -6.52 -2.65 14.34
N MET A 52 -5.97 -3.85 14.52
CA MET A 52 -5.53 -4.68 13.40
C MET A 52 -6.69 -5.26 12.56
N ASP A 53 -7.90 -5.33 13.12
CA ASP A 53 -9.07 -5.94 12.47
C ASP A 53 -9.54 -5.18 11.22
N VAL A 54 -9.11 -3.93 11.08
CA VAL A 54 -9.49 -3.05 9.96
C VAL A 54 -8.71 -3.35 8.67
N MET A 55 -7.67 -4.18 8.72
CA MET A 55 -6.85 -4.58 7.54
C MET A 55 -7.71 -5.02 6.35
N ARG A 56 -8.83 -5.69 6.64
CA ARG A 56 -9.81 -6.14 5.64
C ARG A 56 -10.34 -5.01 4.75
N TYR A 57 -10.43 -3.77 5.25
CA TYR A 57 -10.90 -2.63 4.47
C TYR A 57 -9.83 -2.15 3.50
N GLY A 58 -8.55 -2.11 3.92
CA GLY A 58 -7.42 -1.85 3.02
C GLY A 58 -7.35 -2.87 1.89
N ILE A 59 -7.55 -4.16 2.16
CA ILE A 59 -7.60 -5.21 1.12
C ILE A 59 -8.76 -4.95 0.14
N LYS A 60 -9.95 -4.59 0.64
CA LYS A 60 -11.10 -4.27 -0.22
C LYS A 60 -10.82 -3.04 -1.09
N GLN A 61 -10.21 -2.00 -0.54
CA GLN A 61 -9.84 -0.79 -1.28
C GLN A 61 -8.77 -1.07 -2.34
N ALA A 62 -7.75 -1.85 -2.00
CA ALA A 62 -6.73 -2.31 -2.96
C ALA A 62 -7.37 -3.03 -4.16
N ARG A 63 -8.31 -3.95 -3.90
CA ARG A 63 -9.06 -4.65 -4.95
C ARG A 63 -9.89 -3.71 -5.81
N ARG A 64 -10.56 -2.71 -5.20
CA ARG A 64 -11.30 -1.67 -5.94
C ARG A 64 -10.40 -0.85 -6.86
N GLY A 65 -9.19 -0.52 -6.41
CA GLY A 65 -8.15 0.13 -7.23
C GLY A 65 -7.52 -0.78 -8.29
N GLY A 66 -7.95 -2.04 -8.39
CA GLY A 66 -7.43 -3.02 -9.36
C GLY A 66 -6.07 -3.61 -8.98
N MET A 67 -5.63 -3.48 -7.72
CA MET A 67 -4.37 -4.07 -7.26
C MET A 67 -4.43 -5.60 -7.26
N THR A 68 -3.31 -6.22 -7.58
CA THR A 68 -3.06 -7.66 -7.49
C THR A 68 -2.03 -7.95 -6.41
N ARG A 69 -1.75 -9.23 -6.16
CA ARG A 69 -0.73 -9.65 -5.18
C ARG A 69 0.61 -8.95 -5.42
N ASP A 70 1.05 -8.91 -6.68
CA ASP A 70 2.38 -8.41 -7.05
C ASP A 70 2.53 -6.89 -6.85
N ASP A 71 1.42 -6.16 -6.79
CA ASP A 71 1.36 -4.73 -6.52
C ASP A 71 1.48 -4.40 -5.01
N VAL A 72 1.30 -5.39 -4.12
CA VAL A 72 1.18 -5.20 -2.67
C VAL A 72 2.40 -5.74 -1.93
N ALA A 73 3.18 -4.84 -1.32
CA ALA A 73 4.42 -5.15 -0.61
C ALA A 73 4.22 -6.16 0.54
N ASN A 74 3.10 -6.10 1.27
CA ASN A 74 2.80 -7.01 2.39
C ASN A 74 2.72 -8.49 1.97
N THR A 75 2.57 -8.79 0.68
CA THR A 75 2.46 -10.17 0.19
C THR A 75 3.81 -10.80 -0.16
N ARG A 76 4.87 -10.00 -0.18
CA ARG A 76 6.24 -10.44 -0.46
C ARG A 76 6.77 -11.27 0.70
N ARG A 77 7.70 -12.18 0.41
CA ARG A 77 8.42 -12.90 1.46
C ARG A 77 9.32 -11.93 2.22
N TRP A 78 9.63 -12.27 3.47
CA TRP A 78 10.47 -11.43 4.32
C TRP A 78 11.83 -11.07 3.69
N ASP A 79 12.49 -12.03 3.03
CA ASP A 79 13.76 -11.79 2.35
C ASP A 79 13.68 -10.81 1.18
N GLU A 80 12.51 -10.69 0.55
CA GLU A 80 12.27 -9.71 -0.50
C GLU A 80 11.98 -8.34 0.11
N MET A 81 11.24 -8.28 1.23
CA MET A 81 10.92 -7.04 1.92
C MET A 81 12.16 -6.37 2.53
N LYS A 82 13.11 -7.15 3.08
CA LYS A 82 14.38 -6.62 3.63
C LYS A 82 15.11 -5.71 2.63
N LYS A 83 15.14 -6.11 1.37
CA LYS A 83 15.75 -5.34 0.27
C LYS A 83 15.10 -3.97 0.06
N TRP A 84 13.83 -3.81 0.39
CA TRP A 84 13.11 -2.52 0.29
C TRP A 84 13.39 -1.59 1.48
N ILE A 85 13.77 -2.14 2.64
CA ILE A 85 14.00 -1.36 3.87
C ILE A 85 15.49 -1.24 4.23
N GLY A 86 16.38 -1.52 3.27
CA GLY A 86 17.83 -1.35 3.42
C GLY A 86 18.50 -2.36 4.35
N GLN A 87 17.90 -3.53 4.55
CA GLN A 87 18.43 -4.65 5.34
C GLN A 87 19.01 -5.76 4.45
#